data_AF-A0A7C1QN61-F1
#
_entry.id   AF-A0A7C1QN61-F1
#
_cell.length_a   1.000
_cell.length_b   1.000
_cell.length_c   1.000
_cell.angle_alpha   90.00
_cell.angle_beta   90.00
_cell.angle_gamma   90.00
#
_symmetry.space_group_name_H-M   'P 1'
#
loop_
_entity.id
_entity.type
_entity.pdbx_description
1 polymer ?
#
loop_
_entity_poly.entity_id
_entity_poly.type
_entity_poly.pdbx_seq_one_letter_code
_entity_poly.pdbx_strand_id
1 'polypeptide(L)'
;MTNEELIEGIKKMVSKLEDPAYQDRFKDFDKTLQFNFTDADNYYLVFKDAKCEINEGDIEDPDMTITTNSEVIIDIMNGELSPTKA
;
A
#
# COMPACT_ATOMS: atom_id res chain seq x y z
N MET A 1 4.85 -12.15 12.42
CA MET A 1 3.73 -11.89 11.49
C MET A 1 3.83 -12.84 10.32
N THR A 2 2.70 -13.28 9.79
CA THR A 2 2.68 -14.05 8.53
C THR A 2 2.45 -13.10 7.35
N ASN A 3 2.92 -13.47 6.16
CA ASN A 3 2.62 -12.72 4.92
C ASN A 3 1.11 -12.52 4.70
N GLU A 4 0.28 -13.42 5.23
CA GLU A 4 -1.18 -13.34 5.15
C GLU A 4 -1.72 -12.10 5.87
N GLU A 5 -1.26 -11.81 7.09
CA GLU A 5 -1.70 -10.63 7.88
C GLU A 5 -1.33 -9.32 7.17
N LEU A 6 -0.15 -9.29 6.54
CA LEU A 6 0.32 -8.15 5.77
C LEU A 6 -0.56 -7.90 4.53
N ILE A 7 -0.86 -8.96 3.77
CA ILE A 7 -1.74 -8.87 2.61
C ILE A 7 -3.15 -8.43 3.02
N GLU A 8 -3.68 -8.94 4.14
CA GLU A 8 -4.99 -8.49 4.65
C GLU A 8 -4.99 -7.01 5.03
N GLY A 9 -3.92 -6.51 5.65
CA GLY A 9 -3.74 -5.09 5.95
C GLY A 9 -3.76 -4.22 4.68
N ILE A 10 -2.98 -4.60 3.67
CA ILE A 10 -2.91 -3.90 2.39
C ILE A 10 -4.26 -3.95 1.67
N LYS A 11 -4.94 -5.10 1.65
CA LYS A 11 -6.29 -5.24 1.07
C LYS A 11 -7.30 -4.33 1.75
N LYS A 12 -7.27 -4.22 3.07
CA LYS A 12 -8.15 -3.33 3.84
C LYS A 12 -7.90 -1.86 3.48
N MET A 13 -6.66 -1.47 3.19
CA MET A 13 -6.33 -0.13 2.68
C MET A 13 -6.90 0.07 1.28
N VAL A 14 -6.71 -0.88 0.37
CA VAL A 14 -7.24 -0.83 -1.00
C VAL A 14 -8.77 -0.72 -1.00
N SER A 15 -9.47 -1.50 -0.19
CA SER A 15 -10.94 -1.41 -0.10
C SER A 15 -11.44 -0.05 0.41
N LYS A 16 -10.64 0.69 1.20
CA LYS A 16 -10.98 2.09 1.57
C LYS A 16 -10.82 3.04 0.39
N LEU A 17 -9.89 2.77 -0.52
CA LEU A 17 -9.66 3.59 -1.72
C LEU A 17 -10.77 3.40 -2.76
N GLU A 18 -11.46 2.26 -2.73
CA GLU A 18 -12.65 1.99 -3.56
C GLU A 18 -13.90 2.77 -3.09
N ASP A 19 -13.86 3.40 -1.91
CA ASP A 19 -14.97 4.22 -1.44
C ASP A 19 -15.15 5.45 -2.36
N PRO A 20 -16.39 5.77 -2.78
CA PRO A 20 -16.69 6.90 -3.65
C PRO A 20 -16.12 8.24 -3.17
N ALA A 21 -15.97 8.41 -1.85
CA ALA A 21 -15.39 9.62 -1.26
C ALA A 21 -13.90 9.83 -1.64
N TYR A 22 -13.18 8.74 -1.90
CA TYR A 22 -11.78 8.78 -2.33
C TYR A 22 -11.64 8.66 -3.85
N GLN A 23 -12.54 7.95 -4.53
CA GLN A 23 -12.49 7.77 -5.98
C GLN A 23 -12.33 9.08 -6.75
N ASP A 24 -13.05 10.14 -6.37
CA ASP A 24 -12.94 11.44 -7.06
C ASP A 24 -11.55 12.08 -6.94
N ARG A 25 -10.85 11.84 -5.82
CA ARG A 25 -9.47 12.32 -5.60
C ARG A 25 -8.41 11.47 -6.29
N PHE A 26 -8.70 10.18 -6.51
CA PHE A 26 -7.75 9.24 -7.10
C PHE A 26 -8.00 8.97 -8.60
N LYS A 27 -8.97 9.65 -9.22
CA LYS A 27 -9.25 9.56 -10.68
C LYS A 27 -8.04 9.89 -11.56
N ASP A 28 -7.26 10.89 -11.17
CA ASP A 28 -6.04 11.30 -11.89
C ASP A 28 -4.76 10.74 -11.23
N PHE A 29 -4.90 9.79 -10.30
CA PHE A 29 -3.78 9.24 -9.54
C PHE A 29 -3.34 7.90 -10.14
N ASP A 30 -2.57 8.00 -11.22
CA ASP A 30 -1.89 6.87 -11.84
C ASP A 30 -0.44 6.80 -11.33
N LYS A 31 -0.19 5.97 -10.32
CA LYS A 31 1.12 5.83 -9.68
C LYS A 31 1.43 4.41 -9.24
N THR A 32 2.70 4.06 -9.21
CA THR A 32 3.18 2.78 -8.68
C THR A 32 3.94 2.98 -7.37
N LEU A 33 3.56 2.23 -6.33
CA LEU A 33 4.23 2.23 -5.03
C LEU A 33 4.92 0.88 -4.81
N GLN A 34 6.23 0.88 -4.65
CA GLN A 34 7.01 -0.28 -4.22
C GLN A 34 7.13 -0.28 -2.69
N PHE A 35 6.80 -1.41 -2.06
CA PHE A 35 7.01 -1.69 -0.65
C PHE A 35 8.12 -2.72 -0.50
N ASN A 36 9.22 -2.28 0.08
CA ASN A 36 10.36 -3.11 0.42
C ASN A 36 10.31 -3.42 1.91
N PHE A 37 9.91 -4.65 2.24
CA PHE A 37 9.82 -5.09 3.61
C PHE A 37 11.16 -5.69 4.05
N THR A 38 11.70 -5.23 5.18
CA THR A 38 12.96 -5.77 5.70
C THR A 38 12.82 -7.14 6.35
N ASP A 39 11.58 -7.54 6.65
CA ASP A 39 11.19 -8.69 7.46
C ASP A 39 10.11 -9.57 6.80
N ALA A 40 9.68 -9.24 5.58
CA ALA A 40 8.69 -9.95 4.79
C ALA A 40 9.01 -9.86 3.29
N ASP A 41 8.24 -10.55 2.46
CA ASP A 41 8.37 -10.43 1.00
C ASP A 41 8.00 -9.01 0.53
N ASN A 42 8.60 -8.59 -0.58
CA ASN A 42 8.30 -7.29 -1.19
C ASN A 42 6.94 -7.33 -1.89
N TYR A 43 6.28 -6.17 -1.95
CA TYR A 43 5.00 -6.00 -2.64
C TYR A 43 4.99 -4.67 -3.37
N TYR A 44 4.19 -4.57 -4.42
CA TYR A 44 3.93 -3.31 -5.08
C TYR A 44 2.45 -3.08 -5.31
N LEU A 45 2.04 -1.81 -5.19
CA LEU A 45 0.70 -1.35 -5.49
C LEU A 45 0.70 -0.54 -6.78
N VAL A 46 -0.23 -0.88 -7.67
CA VAL A 46 -0.47 -0.13 -8.91
C VAL A 46 -1.79 0.60 -8.76
N PHE A 47 -1.71 1.93 -8.72
CA PHE A 47 -2.88 2.80 -8.75
C PHE A 47 -3.14 3.21 -10.18
N LYS A 48 -4.33 2.91 -10.68
CA LYS A 48 -4.74 3.27 -12.04
C LYS A 48 -6.25 3.35 -12.16
N ASP A 49 -6.77 4.37 -12.83
CA ASP A 49 -8.22 4.53 -13.09
C ASP A 49 -9.07 4.46 -11.80
N ALA A 50 -8.60 5.10 -10.72
CA ALA A 50 -9.18 5.04 -9.37
C ALA A 50 -9.31 3.62 -8.77
N LYS A 51 -8.56 2.65 -9.31
CA LYS A 51 -8.39 1.30 -8.76
C LYS A 51 -6.99 1.12 -8.22
N CYS A 52 -6.85 0.18 -7.30
CA CYS A 52 -5.56 -0.19 -6.75
C CYS A 52 -5.39 -1.71 -6.81
N GLU A 53 -4.30 -2.16 -7.42
CA GLU A 53 -3.95 -3.57 -7.55
C GLU A 53 -2.73 -3.87 -6.69
N ILE A 54 -2.78 -4.99 -5.96
CA ILE A 54 -1.69 -5.45 -5.08
C ILE A 54 -1.01 -6.62 -5.78
N ASN A 55 0.31 -6.56 -5.90
CA ASN A 55 1.12 -7.61 -6.48
C ASN A 55 2.31 -7.91 -5.57
N GLU A 56 2.75 -9.16 -5.57
CA GLU A 56 3.92 -9.62 -4.83
C GLU A 56 5.18 -9.47 -5.69
N GLY A 57 6.29 -9.09 -5.07
CA GLY A 57 7.59 -8.89 -5.70
C GLY A 57 7.98 -7.42 -5.88
N ASP A 58 8.79 -7.18 -6.91
CA ASP A 58 9.40 -5.89 -7.22
C ASP A 58 8.96 -5.38 -8.60
N ILE A 59 8.74 -4.07 -8.71
CA ILE A 59 8.50 -3.39 -9.99
C ILE A 59 9.76 -2.62 -10.44
N GLU A 60 10.07 -2.64 -11.74
CA GLU A 60 11.32 -2.06 -12.26
C GLU A 60 11.38 -0.52 -12.21
N ASP A 61 10.22 0.17 -12.27
CA ASP A 61 10.13 1.64 -12.23
C ASP A 61 8.98 2.10 -11.32
N PRO A 62 9.15 2.07 -10.00
CA PRO A 62 8.16 2.61 -9.08
C PRO A 62 8.18 4.14 -9.04
N ASP A 63 7.02 4.79 -9.09
CA ASP A 63 6.90 6.23 -8.78
C ASP A 63 7.39 6.56 -7.36
N MET A 64 7.19 5.63 -6.43
CA MET A 64 7.56 5.78 -5.03
C MET A 64 8.00 4.45 -4.44
N THR A 65 9.11 4.46 -3.70
CA THR A 65 9.59 3.29 -2.96
C THR A 65 9.55 3.58 -1.47
N ILE A 66 8.96 2.67 -0.70
CA ILE A 66 8.86 2.74 0.75
C ILE A 66 9.59 1.52 1.32
N THR A 67 10.64 1.77 2.08
CA THR A 67 11.35 0.73 2.84
C THR A 67 10.90 0.79 4.28
N THR A 68 10.28 -0.28 4.78
CA THR A 68 9.75 -0.35 6.15
C THR A 68 9.77 -1.80 6.63
N ASN A 69 9.44 -2.01 7.90
CA ASN A 69 9.06 -3.34 8.37
C ASN A 69 7.53 -3.51 8.32
N SER A 70 7.11 -4.76 8.38
CA SER A 70 5.72 -5.18 8.31
C SER A 70 4.88 -4.65 9.48
N GLU A 71 5.45 -4.56 10.68
CA GLU A 71 4.80 -4.04 11.88
C GLU A 71 4.36 -2.57 11.72
N VAL A 72 5.27 -1.70 11.28
CA VAL A 72 4.99 -0.26 11.10
C VAL A 72 3.91 -0.02 10.05
N ILE A 73 3.89 -0.78 8.95
CA ILE A 73 2.87 -0.57 7.92
C ILE A 73 1.47 -0.97 8.41
N ILE A 74 1.38 -2.05 9.19
CA ILE A 74 0.10 -2.47 9.77
C ILE A 74 -0.38 -1.45 10.79
N ASP A 75 0.50 -0.91 11.63
CA ASP A 75 0.14 0.16 12.57
C ASP A 75 -0.38 1.41 11.84
N ILE A 76 0.25 1.77 10.71
CA ILE A 76 -0.24 2.86 9.85
C ILE A 76 -1.61 2.53 9.25
N MET A 77 -1.80 1.31 8.75
CA MET A 77 -3.04 0.86 8.11
C MET A 77 -4.21 0.72 9.10
N ASN A 78 -3.90 0.32 10.34
CA ASN A 78 -4.85 0.28 11.46
C ASN A 78 -5.20 1.69 11.96
N GLY A 79 -4.44 2.72 11.57
CA GLY A 79 -4.61 4.09 12.03
C GLY A 79 -4.03 4.32 13.43
N GLU A 80 -3.20 3.40 13.92
CA GLU A 80 -2.44 3.54 15.16
C GLU A 80 -1.25 4.50 14.96
N LEU A 81 -0.72 4.56 13.73
CA LEU A 81 0.35 5.48 13.32
C LEU A 81 -0.11 6.36 12.15
N SER A 82 0.14 7.66 12.24
CA SER A 82 -0.10 8.59 11.12
C SER A 82 1.18 8.75 10.29
N PRO A 83 1.14 8.61 8.95
CA PRO A 83 2.33 8.71 8.09
C PRO A 83 2.96 10.12 8.07
N THR A 84 2.31 11.11 8.68
CA THR A 84 2.80 12.48 8.85
C THR A 84 3.68 12.69 10.09
N LYS A 85 3.92 11.64 10.90
CA LYS A 85 4.85 11.65 12.03
C LYS A 85 5.76 10.42 11.97
N ALA A 86 6.72 10.44 11.05
CA ALA A 86 7.93 9.62 11.11
C ALA A 86 9.14 10.55 11.12
#